data_AF-A0A2V8UVP5-F1
#
_entry.id   AF-A0A2V8UVP5-F1
#
_cell.length_a   1.000
_cell.length_b   1.000
_cell.length_c   1.000
_cell.angle_alpha   90.00
_cell.angle_beta   90.00
_cell.angle_gamma   90.00
#
_symmetry.space_group_name_H-M   'P 1'
#
loop_
_entity.id
_entity.type
_entity.pdbx_description
1 polymer ?
#
loop_
_entity_poly.entity_id
_entity_poly.type
_entity_poly.pdbx_seq_one_letter_code
_entity_poly.pdbx_strand_id
1 'polypeptide(L)'
;MPEWSRVSLIEASPHDPGTAYVAVERHQLDDLHPYIYKTADFGGSWTPITSGIPDSSFVRAVREDPKRKGLVFAGTETGVFISHNDGAQWESLRLNLPITPVHDLVVKDDDLVLATHGRSFWILDDISPLRQQSDASANEDVHLYTPQTAYRLHGRSRGPKELLTAGKNPPAGAGIYFFVKNAPQAAQIEILDSKGAVIRKYSNLEMEPLEEPLDPADEKPKKQLEVKVGLNRFVWNLHYESAPRVPNYYLYEYEGGTQGPMALPGTYQVRLTVDGKRFTGTARVETRSTCQDDAAGPRETVRAATEHTIGAGAGVWGRQ
;
A
#
# COMPACT_ATOMS: atom_id res chain seq x y z
N MET A 1 -4.85 28.13 17.90
CA MET A 1 -4.34 26.97 18.65
C MET A 1 -4.47 27.26 20.14
N PRO A 2 -4.91 26.32 20.99
CA PRO A 2 -4.95 26.53 22.43
C PRO A 2 -3.55 26.81 22.99
N GLU A 3 -3.46 27.65 24.02
CA GLU A 3 -2.18 27.89 24.72
C GLU A 3 -1.64 26.60 25.34
N TRP A 4 -0.31 26.53 25.50
CA TRP A 4 0.40 25.39 26.10
C TRP A 4 0.22 24.05 25.37
N SER A 5 -0.12 24.10 24.08
CA SER A 5 -0.25 22.90 23.25
C SER A 5 1.10 22.43 22.72
N ARG A 6 1.29 21.10 22.63
CA ARG A 6 2.48 20.52 22.00
C ARG A 6 2.24 20.37 20.51
N VAL A 7 3.07 21.03 19.70
CA VAL A 7 3.19 20.70 18.27
C VAL A 7 3.98 19.41 18.15
N SER A 8 3.32 18.34 17.71
CA SER A 8 3.95 17.03 17.57
C SER A 8 4.66 16.89 16.23
N LEU A 9 4.11 17.49 15.17
CA LEU A 9 4.61 17.36 13.81
C LEU A 9 4.17 18.55 12.95
N ILE A 10 5.07 18.97 12.06
CA ILE A 10 4.80 19.94 10.99
C ILE A 10 5.14 19.26 9.66
N GLU A 11 4.19 19.24 8.74
CA GLU A 11 4.33 18.73 7.38
C GLU A 11 4.21 19.88 6.38
N ALA A 12 5.28 20.15 5.63
CA ALA A 12 5.21 21.06 4.49
C ALA A 12 4.61 20.33 3.29
N SER A 13 3.69 20.96 2.57
CA SER A 13 3.09 20.35 1.38
C SER A 13 4.15 20.11 0.30
N PRO A 14 4.23 18.91 -0.30
CA PRO A 14 5.05 18.67 -1.48
C PRO A 14 4.46 19.27 -2.77
N HIS A 15 3.19 19.74 -2.74
CA HIS A 15 2.48 20.21 -3.93
C HIS A 15 2.40 21.73 -4.05
N ASP A 16 2.20 22.43 -2.93
CA ASP A 16 1.99 23.88 -2.95
C ASP A 16 2.95 24.61 -2.01
N PRO A 17 3.77 25.54 -2.54
CA PRO A 17 4.49 26.48 -1.71
C PRO A 17 3.53 27.28 -0.81
N GLY A 18 3.83 27.34 0.48
CA GLY A 18 3.02 28.07 1.46
C GLY A 18 1.93 27.24 2.15
N THR A 19 1.71 25.99 1.72
CA THR A 19 0.82 25.05 2.41
C THR A 19 1.61 24.22 3.42
N ALA A 20 1.09 24.10 4.63
CA ALA A 20 1.59 23.19 5.65
C ALA A 20 0.47 22.67 6.56
N TYR A 21 0.67 21.48 7.11
CA TYR A 21 -0.20 20.83 8.06
C TYR A 21 0.52 20.68 9.39
N VAL A 22 -0.19 20.89 10.50
CA VAL A 22 0.38 20.79 11.84
C VAL A 22 -0.50 19.88 12.68
N ALA A 23 0.10 18.82 13.24
CA ALA A 23 -0.51 18.00 14.27
C ALA A 23 -0.17 18.57 15.65
N VAL A 24 -1.18 18.67 16.50
CA VAL A 24 -1.07 19.20 17.85
C VAL A 24 -1.69 18.21 18.81
N GLU A 25 -1.00 17.93 19.92
CA GLU A 25 -1.51 17.07 20.97
C GLU A 25 -1.52 17.78 22.33
N ARG A 26 -2.51 17.42 23.14
CA ARG A 26 -2.72 17.98 24.48
C ARG A 26 -3.04 16.89 25.51
N HIS A 27 -2.73 15.63 25.22
CA HIS A 27 -3.06 14.48 26.08
C HIS A 27 -2.40 14.57 27.47
N GLN A 28 -1.26 15.29 27.60
CA GLN A 28 -0.58 15.54 28.88
C GLN A 28 -1.30 16.58 29.75
N LEU A 29 -2.31 17.26 29.20
CA LEU A 29 -3.18 18.22 29.89
C LEU A 29 -4.61 17.66 30.04
N ASP A 30 -4.76 16.33 30.01
CA ASP A 30 -6.05 15.61 30.03
C ASP A 30 -7.02 16.01 28.89
N ASP A 31 -6.49 16.53 27.77
CA ASP A 31 -7.26 16.86 26.59
C ASP A 31 -6.95 15.89 25.44
N LEU A 32 -7.94 15.03 25.14
CA LEU A 32 -7.86 14.01 24.10
C LEU A 32 -8.43 14.45 22.74
N HIS A 33 -8.86 15.71 22.60
CA HIS A 33 -9.42 16.19 21.35
C HIS A 33 -8.38 16.16 20.21
N PRO A 34 -8.79 15.84 18.98
CA PRO A 34 -7.93 15.95 17.82
C PRO A 34 -7.68 17.42 17.50
N TYR A 35 -6.43 17.77 17.23
CA TYR A 35 -6.05 19.08 16.73
C TYR A 35 -5.12 18.91 15.52
N ILE A 36 -5.64 19.28 14.35
CA ILE A 36 -4.89 19.41 13.11
C ILE A 36 -5.21 20.79 12.53
N TYR A 37 -4.19 21.51 12.11
CA TYR A 37 -4.33 22.81 11.46
C TYR A 37 -3.67 22.80 10.08
N LYS A 38 -4.29 23.48 9.12
CA LYS A 38 -3.73 23.74 7.79
C LYS A 38 -3.49 25.24 7.62
N THR A 39 -2.36 25.59 7.02
CA THR A 39 -2.10 26.92 6.45
C THR A 39 -1.99 26.79 4.93
N ALA A 40 -2.27 27.88 4.20
CA ALA A 40 -2.06 28.01 2.76
C ALA A 40 -1.41 29.35 2.40
N ASP A 41 -0.87 30.07 3.39
CA ASP A 41 -0.35 31.43 3.29
C ASP A 41 0.95 31.60 4.08
N PHE A 42 1.82 30.57 4.02
CA PHE A 42 3.12 30.55 4.71
C PHE A 42 3.02 30.73 6.23
N GLY A 43 1.92 30.27 6.83
CA GLY A 43 1.68 30.34 8.27
C GLY A 43 1.05 31.65 8.74
N GLY A 44 0.61 32.52 7.84
CA GLY A 44 -0.11 33.76 8.17
C GLY A 44 -1.46 33.48 8.85
N SER A 45 -2.15 32.42 8.44
CA SER A 45 -3.40 31.94 9.04
C SER A 45 -3.45 30.41 9.09
N TRP A 46 -4.21 29.90 10.06
CA TRP A 46 -4.33 28.46 10.36
C TRP A 46 -5.80 28.07 10.55
N THR A 47 -6.27 27.12 9.75
CA THR A 47 -7.65 26.61 9.79
C THR A 47 -7.67 25.22 10.44
N PRO A 48 -8.55 24.96 11.43
CA PRO A 48 -8.70 23.62 12.00
C PRO A 48 -9.33 22.67 10.97
N ILE A 49 -8.80 21.46 10.88
CA ILE A 49 -9.19 20.44 9.89
C ILE A 49 -9.31 19.07 10.56
N THR A 50 -10.27 18.91 11.46
CA THR A 50 -10.44 17.71 12.30
C THR A 50 -11.79 17.01 12.14
N SER A 51 -12.64 17.51 11.24
CA SER A 51 -13.99 16.99 11.06
C SER A 51 -13.98 15.53 10.59
N GLY A 52 -14.67 14.65 11.33
CA GLY A 52 -14.68 13.20 11.08
C GLY A 52 -13.74 12.39 11.98
N ILE A 53 -12.81 13.03 12.68
CA ILE A 53 -12.00 12.39 13.73
C ILE A 53 -12.75 12.47 15.08
N PRO A 54 -12.91 11.35 15.82
CA PRO A 54 -13.56 11.37 17.13
C PRO A 54 -12.81 12.24 18.16
N ASP A 55 -13.56 12.93 19.02
CA ASP A 55 -13.03 13.81 20.08
C ASP A 55 -12.17 13.09 21.14
N SER A 56 -12.17 11.76 21.16
CA SER A 56 -11.33 10.95 22.04
C SER A 56 -10.05 10.42 21.37
N SER A 57 -9.73 10.90 20.17
CA SER A 57 -8.63 10.41 19.34
C SER A 57 -7.67 11.55 18.97
N PHE A 58 -6.84 11.95 19.93
CA PHE A 58 -5.84 13.00 19.68
C PHE A 58 -4.84 12.56 18.60
N VAL A 59 -4.31 13.56 17.89
CA VAL A 59 -3.50 13.36 16.68
C VAL A 59 -2.03 13.55 17.01
N ARG A 60 -1.18 12.64 16.53
CA ARG A 60 0.28 12.69 16.72
C ARG A 60 1.01 13.04 15.44
N ALA A 61 0.49 12.59 14.30
CA ALA A 61 1.11 12.81 13.00
C ALA A 61 0.08 13.18 11.94
N VAL A 62 0.51 13.99 10.98
CA VAL A 62 -0.24 14.32 9.76
C VAL A 62 0.75 14.35 8.58
N ARG A 63 0.47 13.65 7.48
CA ARG A 63 1.31 13.70 6.27
C ARG A 63 0.46 13.82 5.02
N GLU A 64 0.93 14.61 4.07
CA GLU A 64 0.31 14.68 2.74
C GLU A 64 0.95 13.66 1.80
N ASP A 65 0.14 13.03 0.95
CA ASP A 65 0.65 12.12 -0.08
C ASP A 65 1.51 12.89 -1.10
N PRO A 66 2.73 12.44 -1.42
CA PRO A 66 3.61 13.16 -2.35
C PRO A 66 3.19 13.08 -3.82
N LYS A 67 2.23 12.20 -4.18
CA LYS A 67 1.80 11.98 -5.57
C LYS A 67 0.39 12.50 -5.86
N ARG A 68 -0.48 12.63 -4.85
CA ARG A 68 -1.85 13.16 -4.95
C ARG A 68 -2.07 14.29 -3.95
N LYS A 69 -2.11 15.51 -4.47
CA LYS A 69 -2.53 16.70 -3.72
C LYS A 69 -3.88 16.49 -3.02
N GLY A 70 -3.96 16.93 -1.77
CA GLY A 70 -5.17 16.86 -0.96
C GLY A 70 -5.52 15.47 -0.43
N LEU A 71 -4.72 14.43 -0.71
CA LEU A 71 -4.77 13.17 0.02
C LEU A 71 -3.87 13.27 1.26
N VAL A 72 -4.48 13.26 2.44
CA VAL A 72 -3.77 13.48 3.70
C VAL A 72 -4.06 12.33 4.66
N PHE A 73 -3.07 11.91 5.42
CA PHE A 73 -3.17 10.85 6.41
C PHE A 73 -2.90 11.41 7.80
N ALA A 74 -3.62 10.93 8.81
CA ALA A 74 -3.43 11.30 10.21
C ALA A 74 -3.23 10.06 11.08
N GLY A 75 -2.16 10.07 11.87
CA GLY A 75 -1.87 9.06 12.90
C GLY A 75 -2.40 9.54 14.24
N THR A 76 -3.25 8.74 14.88
CA THR A 76 -3.94 9.08 16.12
C THR A 76 -3.74 8.00 17.19
N GLU A 77 -4.22 8.27 18.40
CA GLU A 77 -4.16 7.29 19.50
C GLU A 77 -5.01 6.03 19.25
N THR A 78 -5.98 6.10 18.33
CA THR A 78 -6.90 4.98 18.04
C THR A 78 -6.72 4.34 16.67
N GLY A 79 -5.85 4.88 15.81
CA GLY A 79 -5.53 4.30 14.51
C GLY A 79 -5.06 5.34 13.49
N VAL A 80 -5.37 5.07 12.22
CA VAL A 80 -5.08 5.96 11.10
C VAL A 80 -6.37 6.47 10.46
N PHE A 81 -6.36 7.74 10.08
CA PHE A 81 -7.44 8.40 9.34
C PHE A 81 -6.91 8.90 8.00
N ILE A 82 -7.79 9.00 7.02
CA ILE A 82 -7.51 9.51 5.68
C ILE A 82 -8.49 10.63 5.34
N SER A 83 -7.99 11.62 4.61
CA SER A 83 -8.80 12.67 4.02
C SER A 83 -8.47 12.75 2.53
N HIS A 84 -9.52 12.78 1.70
CA HIS A 84 -9.38 12.92 0.25
C HIS A 84 -9.50 14.38 -0.22
N ASN A 85 -9.72 15.31 0.71
CA ASN A 85 -10.09 16.71 0.47
C ASN A 85 -9.34 17.68 1.41
N ASP A 86 -8.01 17.55 1.47
CA ASP A 86 -7.14 18.51 2.17
C ASP A 86 -7.39 18.61 3.70
N GLY A 87 -7.92 17.56 4.31
CA GLY A 87 -8.27 17.52 5.74
C GLY A 87 -9.66 18.08 6.05
N ALA A 88 -10.45 18.50 5.05
CA ALA A 88 -11.78 19.05 5.29
C ALA A 88 -12.74 18.01 5.90
N GLN A 89 -12.62 16.75 5.50
CA GLN A 89 -13.29 15.59 6.11
C GLN A 89 -12.34 14.42 6.23
N TRP A 90 -12.42 13.71 7.36
CA TRP A 90 -11.63 12.53 7.66
C TRP A 90 -12.51 11.30 7.80
N GLU A 91 -12.00 10.17 7.33
CA GLU A 91 -12.59 8.85 7.53
C GLU A 91 -11.56 7.88 8.08
N SER A 92 -12.02 6.84 8.79
CA SER A 92 -11.11 5.86 9.38
C SER A 92 -10.53 4.97 8.28
N LEU A 93 -9.20 4.93 8.16
CA LEU A 93 -8.48 3.99 7.28
C LEU A 93 -8.14 2.70 8.05
N ARG A 94 -9.04 2.30 8.97
CA ARG A 94 -8.85 1.13 9.81
C ARG A 94 -9.28 -0.13 9.06
N LEU A 95 -8.32 -0.71 8.33
CA LEU A 95 -8.44 -2.01 7.67
C LEU A 95 -8.33 -3.15 8.70
N ASN A 96 -7.33 -4.03 8.56
CA ASN A 96 -7.01 -5.04 9.57
C ASN A 96 -6.15 -4.50 10.73
N LEU A 97 -5.91 -3.18 10.77
CA LEU A 97 -5.16 -2.54 11.84
C LEU A 97 -6.00 -2.57 13.13
N PRO A 98 -5.47 -3.17 14.22
CA PRO A 98 -6.14 -3.11 15.52
C PRO A 98 -6.17 -1.68 16.05
N ILE A 99 -7.03 -1.41 17.04
CA ILE A 99 -6.97 -0.13 17.77
C ILE A 99 -5.62 -0.07 18.46
N THR A 100 -4.75 0.82 17.98
CA THR A 100 -3.40 0.98 18.48
C THR A 100 -2.96 2.41 18.21
N PRO A 101 -2.14 3.00 19.09
CA PRO A 101 -1.59 4.33 18.85
C PRO A 101 -0.65 4.32 17.65
N VAL A 102 -0.80 5.31 16.77
CA VAL A 102 0.08 5.57 15.64
C VAL A 102 0.85 6.85 15.93
N HIS A 103 2.15 6.73 16.22
CA HIS A 103 3.00 7.87 16.60
C HIS A 103 3.52 8.66 15.39
N ASP A 104 3.79 7.97 14.29
CA ASP A 104 4.24 8.58 13.05
C ASP A 104 3.80 7.71 11.87
N LEU A 105 3.76 8.32 10.69
CA LEU A 105 3.50 7.65 9.43
C LEU A 105 4.31 8.29 8.30
N VAL A 106 4.59 7.51 7.28
CA VAL A 106 5.29 7.98 6.07
C VAL A 106 4.73 7.29 4.84
N VAL A 107 4.55 8.05 3.76
CA VAL A 107 4.28 7.51 2.44
C VAL A 107 5.61 7.28 1.74
N LYS A 108 5.93 6.03 1.42
CA LYS A 108 7.13 5.66 0.64
C LYS A 108 6.69 5.02 -0.66
N ASP A 109 6.96 5.70 -1.77
CA ASP A 109 6.56 5.29 -3.11
C ASP A 109 5.03 5.11 -3.21
N ASP A 110 4.56 3.87 -3.16
CA ASP A 110 3.14 3.49 -3.20
C ASP A 110 2.68 2.82 -1.90
N ASP A 111 3.51 2.78 -0.86
CA ASP A 111 3.18 2.15 0.42
C ASP A 111 3.01 3.19 1.54
N LEU A 112 2.08 2.93 2.46
CA LEU A 112 1.90 3.72 3.68
C LEU A 112 2.44 2.92 4.87
N VAL A 113 3.49 3.44 5.50
CA VAL A 113 4.15 2.83 6.65
C VAL A 113 3.74 3.55 7.92
N LEU A 114 3.27 2.81 8.92
CA LEU A 114 2.81 3.30 10.21
C LEU A 114 3.74 2.83 11.33
N ALA A 115 4.20 3.76 12.17
CA ALA A 115 4.93 3.47 13.39
C ALA A 115 3.93 3.34 14.56
N THR A 116 3.64 2.10 14.95
CA THR A 116 2.66 1.84 16.02
C THR A 116 3.33 1.72 17.39
N HIS A 117 2.63 2.13 18.45
CA HIS A 117 3.09 1.90 19.81
C HIS A 117 2.82 0.45 20.25
N GLY A 118 3.87 -0.26 20.63
CA GLY A 118 3.77 -1.62 21.18
C GLY A 118 3.46 -2.73 20.17
N ARG A 119 3.35 -2.45 18.87
CA ARG A 119 3.02 -3.44 17.83
C ARG A 119 3.89 -3.39 16.56
N SER A 120 5.11 -2.84 16.65
CA SER A 120 6.07 -2.71 15.52
C SER A 120 5.56 -1.79 14.41
N PHE A 121 6.08 -1.94 13.18
CA PHE A 121 5.59 -1.24 12.00
C PHE A 121 4.42 -1.99 11.36
N TRP A 122 3.47 -1.25 10.82
CA TRP A 122 2.40 -1.76 9.96
C TRP A 122 2.52 -1.10 8.58
N ILE A 123 2.35 -1.88 7.51
CA ILE A 123 2.50 -1.40 6.13
C ILE A 123 1.20 -1.69 5.39
N LEU A 124 0.59 -0.65 4.83
CA LEU A 124 -0.41 -0.81 3.77
C LEU A 124 0.34 -0.82 2.45
N ASP A 125 0.50 -2.02 1.90
CA ASP A 125 1.05 -2.18 0.56
C ASP A 125 0.07 -1.58 -0.46
N ASP A 126 0.58 -0.73 -1.34
CA ASP A 126 -0.15 -0.18 -2.49
C ASP A 126 -1.38 0.68 -2.15
N ILE A 127 -1.16 1.97 -1.93
CA ILE A 127 -2.20 2.99 -1.77
C ILE A 127 -2.67 3.57 -3.12
N SER A 128 -2.27 2.99 -4.26
CA SER A 128 -2.72 3.46 -5.57
C SER A 128 -4.25 3.48 -5.75
N PRO A 129 -5.06 2.56 -5.15
CA PRO A 129 -6.51 2.68 -5.22
C PRO A 129 -7.02 3.92 -4.47
N LEU A 130 -6.43 4.25 -3.31
CA LEU A 130 -6.79 5.42 -2.51
C LEU A 130 -6.48 6.73 -3.25
N ARG A 131 -5.40 6.74 -4.04
CA ARG A 131 -5.07 7.90 -4.88
C ARG A 131 -6.03 8.08 -6.05
N GLN A 132 -6.49 6.98 -6.63
CA GLN A 132 -7.38 7.01 -7.79
C GLN A 132 -8.85 7.16 -7.39
N GLN A 133 -9.18 6.99 -6.11
CA GLN A 133 -10.52 7.20 -5.59
C GLN A 133 -10.93 8.67 -5.78
N SER A 134 -12.00 8.83 -6.54
CA SER A 134 -12.68 10.08 -6.87
C SER A 134 -14.20 9.89 -6.76
N ASP A 135 -14.93 10.99 -6.57
CA ASP A 135 -16.40 10.97 -6.57
C ASP A 135 -16.99 10.36 -7.87
N ALA A 136 -16.25 10.47 -8.99
CA ALA A 136 -16.61 9.84 -10.25
C ALA A 136 -16.49 8.30 -10.19
N SER A 137 -15.36 7.79 -9.70
CA SER A 137 -15.16 6.33 -9.53
C SER A 137 -16.13 5.71 -8.50
N ALA A 138 -16.62 6.49 -7.53
CA ALA A 138 -17.58 6.01 -6.53
C ALA A 138 -18.97 5.70 -7.12
N ASN A 139 -19.29 6.26 -8.29
CA ASN A 139 -20.56 6.03 -8.98
C ASN A 139 -20.51 4.92 -10.03
N GLU A 140 -19.33 4.36 -10.31
CA GLU A 140 -19.17 3.28 -11.29
C GLU A 140 -19.59 1.93 -10.68
N ASP A 141 -20.30 1.12 -11.46
CA ASP A 141 -20.63 -0.26 -11.05
C ASP A 141 -19.40 -1.15 -10.98
N VAL A 142 -18.41 -0.87 -11.83
CA VAL A 142 -17.13 -1.59 -11.91
C VAL A 142 -16.05 -0.59 -12.25
N HIS A 143 -14.96 -0.60 -11.48
CA HIS A 143 -13.80 0.27 -11.71
C HIS A 143 -12.52 -0.56 -11.65
N LEU A 144 -11.67 -0.46 -12.69
CA LEU A 144 -10.34 -1.05 -12.72
C LEU A 144 -9.31 0.03 -12.40
N TYR A 145 -8.62 -0.12 -11.28
CA TYR A 145 -7.56 0.81 -10.89
C TYR A 145 -6.30 0.55 -11.71
N THR A 146 -5.56 1.62 -12.01
CA THR A 146 -4.22 1.50 -12.61
C THR A 146 -3.29 0.84 -11.59
N PRO A 147 -2.72 -0.34 -11.88
CA PRO A 147 -1.79 -1.03 -10.99
C PRO A 147 -0.52 -0.21 -10.73
N GLN A 148 0.07 -0.38 -9.55
CA GLN A 148 1.44 0.07 -9.30
C GLN A 148 2.45 -0.65 -10.23
N THR A 149 3.66 -0.11 -10.32
CA THR A 149 4.74 -0.77 -11.05
C THR A 149 5.15 -2.06 -10.34
N ALA A 150 5.06 -3.18 -11.02
CA ALA A 150 5.44 -4.48 -10.51
C ALA A 150 6.94 -4.73 -10.72
N TYR A 151 7.60 -5.31 -9.73
CA TYR A 151 9.02 -5.62 -9.82
C TYR A 151 9.26 -7.13 -9.93
N ARG A 152 10.13 -7.52 -10.87
CA ARG A 152 10.67 -8.87 -10.95
C ARG A 152 11.68 -9.10 -9.84
N LEU A 153 11.25 -9.73 -8.77
CA LEU A 153 12.11 -10.09 -7.64
C LEU A 153 12.69 -11.49 -7.84
N HIS A 154 14.01 -11.58 -8.08
CA HIS A 154 14.74 -12.84 -8.10
C HIS A 154 15.23 -13.15 -6.70
N GLY A 155 14.34 -13.59 -5.82
CA GLY A 155 14.68 -13.95 -4.45
C GLY A 155 14.12 -15.31 -4.09
N ARG A 156 14.97 -16.33 -3.99
CA ARG A 156 14.61 -17.51 -3.17
C ARG A 156 14.62 -17.03 -1.73
N SER A 157 13.46 -16.96 -1.08
CA SER A 157 13.39 -16.78 0.37
C SER A 157 14.03 -18.00 1.04
N ARG A 158 15.35 -17.95 1.25
CA ARG A 158 16.11 -18.90 2.07
C ARG A 158 16.17 -18.41 3.52
N GLY A 159 15.06 -17.85 4.01
CA GLY A 159 14.89 -17.51 5.41
C GLY A 159 14.42 -18.72 6.22
N PRO A 160 14.63 -18.73 7.55
CA PRO A 160 14.00 -19.71 8.42
C PRO A 160 12.48 -19.71 8.24
N LYS A 161 11.84 -20.86 8.51
CA LYS A 161 10.37 -21.03 8.56
C LYS A 161 9.73 -19.83 9.27
N GLU A 162 8.62 -19.31 8.71
CA GLU A 162 7.94 -18.10 9.18
C GLU A 162 7.97 -17.96 10.71
N LEU A 163 8.72 -16.97 11.20
CA LEU A 163 8.67 -16.63 12.62
C LEU A 163 7.27 -16.08 12.91
N LEU A 164 6.70 -16.44 14.07
CA LEU A 164 5.39 -15.91 14.50
C LEU A 164 5.34 -14.37 14.56
N THR A 165 6.51 -13.73 14.65
CA THR A 165 6.70 -12.27 14.71
C THR A 165 7.16 -11.66 13.38
N ALA A 166 7.37 -12.46 12.33
CA ALA A 166 7.78 -11.93 11.03
C ALA A 166 6.59 -11.29 10.32
N GLY A 167 6.83 -10.09 9.78
CA GLY A 167 5.91 -9.48 8.82
C GLY A 167 5.84 -10.32 7.54
N LYS A 168 4.69 -10.28 6.86
CA LYS A 168 4.55 -10.88 5.53
C LYS A 168 5.08 -9.89 4.50
N ASN A 169 5.98 -10.35 3.63
CA ASN A 169 6.37 -9.55 2.47
C ASN A 169 5.17 -9.36 1.54
N PRO A 170 5.13 -8.27 0.76
CA PRO A 170 4.14 -8.10 -0.29
C PRO A 170 4.19 -9.29 -1.26
N PRO A 171 3.05 -9.69 -1.84
CA PRO A 171 3.00 -10.82 -2.75
C PRO A 171 3.87 -10.55 -3.99
N ALA A 172 4.58 -11.57 -4.44
CA ALA A 172 5.41 -11.46 -5.64
C ALA A 172 4.52 -11.36 -6.89
N GLY A 173 4.45 -10.17 -7.47
CA GLY A 173 3.80 -9.96 -8.76
C GLY A 173 3.21 -8.58 -8.95
N ALA A 174 2.34 -8.44 -9.95
CA ALA A 174 1.56 -7.23 -10.18
C ALA A 174 0.24 -7.28 -9.40
N GLY A 175 0.06 -6.36 -8.45
CA GLY A 175 -1.20 -6.16 -7.74
C GLY A 175 -2.22 -5.45 -8.63
N ILE A 176 -3.29 -6.14 -8.97
CA ILE A 176 -4.40 -5.63 -9.75
C ILE A 176 -5.57 -5.39 -8.81
N TYR A 177 -5.97 -4.13 -8.68
CA TYR A 177 -7.11 -3.71 -7.87
C TYR A 177 -8.29 -3.38 -8.75
N PHE A 178 -9.47 -3.85 -8.36
CA PHE A 178 -10.72 -3.50 -9.04
C PHE A 178 -11.89 -3.49 -8.07
N PHE A 179 -12.81 -2.55 -8.25
CA PHE A 179 -14.04 -2.44 -7.48
C PHE A 179 -15.21 -3.04 -8.28
N VAL A 180 -16.10 -3.76 -7.60
CA VAL A 180 -17.39 -4.17 -8.16
C VAL A 180 -18.51 -3.88 -7.16
N LYS A 181 -19.55 -3.18 -7.61
CA LYS A 181 -20.69 -2.76 -6.78
C LYS A 181 -21.64 -3.91 -6.46
N ASN A 182 -21.81 -4.84 -7.40
CA ASN A 182 -22.69 -5.99 -7.29
C ASN A 182 -21.91 -7.28 -7.54
N ALA A 183 -22.37 -8.40 -6.97
CA ALA A 183 -21.73 -9.69 -7.17
C ALA A 183 -21.89 -10.11 -8.65
N PRO A 184 -20.78 -10.26 -9.41
CA PRO A 184 -20.88 -10.57 -10.83
C PRO A 184 -21.17 -12.05 -11.05
N GLN A 185 -21.85 -12.37 -12.15
CA GLN A 185 -22.03 -13.76 -12.59
C GLN A 185 -20.76 -14.27 -13.25
N ALA A 186 -20.19 -13.46 -14.15
CA ALA A 186 -18.99 -13.78 -14.90
C ALA A 186 -17.96 -12.64 -14.75
N ALA A 187 -16.74 -13.00 -14.37
CA ALA A 187 -15.61 -12.10 -14.25
C ALA A 187 -14.35 -12.77 -14.81
N GLN A 188 -13.60 -12.02 -15.60
CA GLN A 188 -12.38 -12.48 -16.25
C GLN A 188 -11.31 -11.39 -16.20
N ILE A 189 -10.07 -11.77 -15.90
CA ILE A 189 -8.90 -10.91 -16.03
C ILE A 189 -8.02 -11.49 -17.13
N GLU A 190 -7.67 -10.67 -18.11
CA GLU A 190 -6.72 -11.01 -19.18
C GLU A 190 -5.52 -10.09 -19.08
N ILE A 191 -4.34 -10.65 -19.22
CA ILE A 191 -3.09 -9.90 -19.32
C ILE A 191 -2.66 -9.95 -20.78
N LEU A 192 -2.40 -8.78 -21.36
CA LEU A 192 -1.99 -8.63 -22.75
C LEU A 192 -0.59 -8.04 -22.83
N ASP A 193 0.19 -8.52 -23.80
CA ASP A 193 1.49 -7.94 -24.13
C ASP A 193 1.36 -6.61 -24.89
N SER A 194 2.49 -5.98 -25.19
CA SER A 194 2.54 -4.71 -25.93
C SER A 194 2.02 -4.80 -27.37
N LYS A 195 1.83 -6.00 -27.91
CA LYS A 195 1.25 -6.25 -29.25
C LYS A 195 -0.24 -6.57 -29.18
N GLY A 196 -0.83 -6.64 -27.99
CA GLY A 196 -2.23 -6.99 -27.77
C GLY A 196 -2.51 -8.49 -27.78
N ALA A 197 -1.48 -9.34 -27.70
CA ALA A 197 -1.68 -10.78 -27.53
C ALA A 197 -1.97 -11.10 -26.06
N VAL A 198 -2.99 -11.93 -25.80
CA VAL A 198 -3.31 -12.41 -24.45
C VAL A 198 -2.25 -13.41 -24.02
N ILE A 199 -1.52 -13.10 -22.95
CA ILE A 199 -0.44 -13.95 -22.41
C ILE A 199 -0.87 -14.78 -21.20
N ARG A 200 -1.96 -14.37 -20.53
CA ARG A 200 -2.51 -15.06 -19.36
C ARG A 200 -3.98 -14.70 -19.22
N LYS A 201 -4.80 -15.69 -18.84
CA LYS A 201 -6.24 -15.51 -18.59
C LYS A 201 -6.60 -16.11 -17.23
N TYR A 202 -7.49 -15.43 -16.51
CA TYR A 202 -8.07 -15.88 -15.24
C TYR A 202 -9.58 -15.67 -15.28
N SER A 203 -10.37 -16.63 -14.78
CA SER A 203 -11.83 -16.57 -14.80
C SER A 203 -12.43 -17.09 -13.48
N ASN A 204 -13.59 -16.55 -13.11
CA ASN A 204 -14.38 -17.03 -11.96
C ASN A 204 -15.32 -18.20 -12.31
N LEU A 205 -15.49 -18.48 -13.61
CA LEU A 205 -16.29 -19.57 -14.15
C LEU A 205 -15.45 -20.81 -14.45
N GLU A 206 -14.20 -20.61 -14.88
CA GLU A 206 -13.29 -21.70 -15.21
C GLU A 206 -12.58 -22.17 -13.93
N MET A 207 -12.55 -23.49 -13.75
CA MET A 207 -11.71 -24.12 -12.75
C MET A 207 -10.31 -24.28 -13.33
N GLU A 208 -9.28 -24.35 -12.48
CA GLU A 208 -7.97 -24.78 -12.94
C GLU A 208 -8.11 -26.09 -13.72
N PRO A 209 -7.60 -26.15 -14.96
CA PRO A 209 -7.77 -27.31 -15.80
C PRO A 209 -7.15 -28.53 -15.13
N LEU A 210 -7.94 -29.60 -15.04
CA LEU A 210 -7.47 -30.91 -14.60
C LEU A 210 -6.82 -31.60 -15.80
N GLU A 211 -5.50 -31.74 -15.75
CA GLU A 211 -4.74 -32.42 -16.80
C GLU A 211 -4.64 -33.94 -16.58
N GLU A 212 -4.74 -34.42 -15.34
CA GLU A 212 -4.80 -35.84 -14.98
C GLU A 212 -5.92 -36.12 -13.97
N PRO A 213 -6.44 -37.35 -13.88
CA PRO A 213 -7.38 -37.74 -12.83
C PRO A 213 -6.71 -37.58 -11.46
N LEU A 214 -7.36 -36.83 -10.56
CA LEU A 214 -6.89 -36.64 -9.19
C LEU A 214 -6.68 -37.99 -8.50
N ASP A 215 -5.49 -38.23 -7.95
CA ASP A 215 -5.31 -39.19 -6.87
C ASP A 215 -6.24 -38.76 -5.71
N PRO A 216 -6.87 -39.67 -4.96
CA PRO A 216 -7.63 -39.31 -3.76
C PRO A 216 -6.90 -38.40 -2.75
N ALA A 217 -5.58 -38.32 -2.79
CA ALA A 217 -4.77 -37.39 -1.98
C ALA A 217 -4.60 -35.98 -2.60
N ASP A 218 -4.97 -35.76 -3.86
CA ASP A 218 -4.70 -34.51 -4.59
C ASP A 218 -5.65 -33.37 -4.21
N GLU A 219 -5.13 -32.14 -4.27
CA GLU A 219 -5.97 -30.96 -4.10
C GLU A 219 -6.97 -30.84 -5.25
N LYS A 220 -8.25 -30.63 -4.89
CA LYS A 220 -9.30 -30.37 -5.87
C LYS A 220 -8.99 -29.09 -6.65
N PRO A 221 -9.36 -29.02 -7.94
CA PRO A 221 -9.15 -27.82 -8.74
C PRO A 221 -9.91 -26.67 -8.08
N LYS A 222 -9.34 -25.47 -8.15
CA LYS A 222 -9.91 -24.25 -7.56
C LYS A 222 -10.28 -23.27 -8.66
N LYS A 223 -11.15 -22.32 -8.34
CA LYS A 223 -11.42 -21.19 -9.23
C LYS A 223 -10.18 -20.32 -9.32
N GLN A 224 -9.84 -19.92 -10.54
CA GLN A 224 -8.67 -19.07 -10.79
C GLN A 224 -8.88 -17.62 -10.32
N LEU A 225 -10.13 -17.18 -10.23
CA LEU A 225 -10.51 -15.86 -9.78
C LEU A 225 -11.70 -15.93 -8.80
N GLU A 226 -11.54 -15.32 -7.64
CA GLU A 226 -12.62 -15.06 -6.70
C GLU A 226 -12.95 -13.56 -6.74
N VAL A 227 -14.23 -13.22 -6.95
CA VAL A 227 -14.68 -11.82 -6.99
C VAL A 227 -15.78 -11.62 -5.94
N LYS A 228 -15.57 -10.63 -5.08
CA LYS A 228 -16.49 -10.23 -4.00
C LYS A 228 -17.02 -8.83 -4.26
N VAL A 229 -18.19 -8.51 -3.70
CA VAL A 229 -18.70 -7.14 -3.70
C VAL A 229 -17.72 -6.24 -2.95
N GLY A 230 -17.43 -5.07 -3.52
CA GLY A 230 -16.47 -4.10 -3.01
C GLY A 230 -15.12 -4.13 -3.74
N LEU A 231 -14.08 -3.70 -3.04
CA LEU A 231 -12.71 -3.68 -3.55
C LEU A 231 -12.11 -5.10 -3.55
N ASN A 232 -11.58 -5.52 -4.69
CA ASN A 232 -10.89 -6.78 -4.88
C ASN A 232 -9.42 -6.54 -5.19
N ARG A 233 -8.57 -7.47 -4.75
CA ARG A 233 -7.15 -7.53 -5.06
C ARG A 233 -6.85 -8.88 -5.70
N PHE A 234 -6.30 -8.84 -6.91
CA PHE A 234 -5.78 -10.00 -7.62
C PHE A 234 -4.28 -9.82 -7.87
N VAL A 235 -3.49 -10.88 -7.75
CA VAL A 235 -2.04 -10.80 -8.00
C VAL A 235 -1.70 -11.62 -9.22
N TRP A 236 -1.29 -10.96 -10.30
CA TRP A 236 -0.64 -11.65 -11.41
C TRP A 236 0.80 -11.94 -11.03
N ASN A 237 1.16 -13.22 -10.94
CA ASN A 237 2.49 -13.70 -10.58
C ASN A 237 3.60 -13.39 -11.62
N LEU A 238 3.30 -12.58 -12.65
CA LEU A 238 4.20 -12.21 -13.74
C LEU A 238 4.63 -13.40 -14.62
N HIS A 239 3.90 -14.50 -14.65
CA HIS A 239 4.20 -15.62 -15.55
C HIS A 239 3.19 -15.66 -16.70
N TYR A 240 3.67 -16.12 -17.86
CA TYR A 240 2.84 -16.45 -19.01
C TYR A 240 1.96 -17.67 -18.71
N GLU A 241 1.04 -17.98 -19.62
CA GLU A 241 0.26 -19.22 -19.58
C GLU A 241 1.19 -20.43 -19.44
N SER A 242 0.76 -21.38 -18.62
CA SER A 242 1.51 -22.59 -18.37
C SER A 242 1.60 -23.42 -19.64
N ALA A 243 2.74 -24.07 -19.87
CA ALA A 243 2.86 -25.00 -20.99
C ALA A 243 1.88 -26.16 -20.76
N PRO A 244 1.10 -26.56 -21.77
CA PRO A 244 0.20 -27.71 -21.63
C PRO A 244 1.02 -28.94 -21.29
N ARG A 245 0.57 -29.74 -20.31
CA ARG A 245 1.19 -31.03 -20.05
C ARG A 245 1.06 -31.94 -21.27
N VAL A 246 2.10 -32.75 -21.50
CA VAL A 246 2.05 -33.80 -22.52
C VAL A 246 1.31 -35.00 -21.90
N PRO A 247 0.21 -35.49 -22.51
CA PRO A 247 -0.53 -36.63 -21.97
C PRO A 247 0.36 -37.87 -21.79
N ASN A 248 0.22 -38.56 -20.66
CA ASN A 248 0.98 -39.77 -20.29
C ASN A 248 2.49 -39.58 -20.12
N TYR A 249 2.95 -38.37 -19.80
CA TYR A 249 4.37 -38.10 -19.54
C TYR A 249 4.55 -37.36 -18.23
N TYR A 250 5.16 -38.01 -17.23
CA TYR A 250 5.46 -37.42 -15.93
C TYR A 250 6.86 -36.78 -15.94
N LEU A 251 6.93 -35.46 -15.94
CA LEU A 251 8.14 -34.71 -15.58
C LEU A 251 8.06 -34.37 -14.09
N TYR A 252 9.13 -34.64 -13.34
CA TYR A 252 9.20 -34.25 -11.92
C TYR A 252 9.05 -32.72 -11.76
N GLU A 253 9.40 -31.92 -12.77
CA GLU A 253 9.16 -30.47 -12.78
C GLU A 253 7.66 -30.09 -12.76
N TYR A 254 6.74 -31.02 -13.03
CA TYR A 254 5.30 -30.77 -12.98
C TYR A 254 4.73 -30.69 -11.56
N GLU A 255 5.43 -31.15 -10.52
CA GLU A 255 4.97 -31.08 -9.12
C GLU A 255 4.82 -29.63 -8.61
N GLY A 256 5.59 -28.69 -9.17
CA GLY A 256 5.45 -27.25 -8.89
C GLY A 256 4.53 -26.50 -9.86
N GLY A 257 3.91 -27.23 -10.81
CA GLY A 257 3.27 -26.70 -12.00
C GLY A 257 4.29 -26.21 -13.03
N THR A 258 4.08 -26.50 -14.31
CA THR A 258 4.82 -25.84 -15.40
C THR A 258 4.45 -24.35 -15.41
N GLN A 259 5.17 -23.53 -14.67
CA GLN A 259 4.99 -22.09 -14.78
C GLN A 259 5.49 -21.64 -16.16
N GLY A 260 4.66 -20.90 -16.89
CA GLY A 260 5.07 -20.27 -18.14
C GLY A 260 6.26 -19.34 -17.91
N PRO A 261 7.01 -18.93 -18.94
CA PRO A 261 8.14 -18.02 -18.76
C PRO A 261 7.72 -16.74 -18.01
N MET A 262 8.64 -16.21 -17.20
CA MET A 262 8.42 -14.95 -16.52
C MET A 262 8.35 -13.80 -17.53
N ALA A 263 7.41 -12.89 -17.32
CA ALA A 263 7.23 -11.70 -18.12
C ALA A 263 8.49 -10.83 -18.12
N LEU A 264 8.83 -10.34 -19.31
CA LEU A 264 9.95 -9.43 -19.50
C LEU A 264 9.60 -8.04 -18.96
N PRO A 265 10.59 -7.21 -18.58
CA PRO A 265 10.34 -5.82 -18.24
C PRO A 265 9.70 -5.10 -19.43
N GLY A 266 8.65 -4.33 -19.17
CA GLY A 266 7.88 -3.69 -20.21
C GLY A 266 6.49 -3.24 -19.74
N THR A 267 5.70 -2.79 -20.72
CA THR A 267 4.32 -2.37 -20.50
C THR A 267 3.38 -3.49 -20.95
N TYR A 268 2.42 -3.79 -20.10
CA TYR A 268 1.37 -4.77 -20.29
C TYR A 268 0.00 -4.10 -20.14
N GLN A 269 -1.02 -4.66 -20.75
CA GLN A 269 -2.40 -4.21 -20.55
C GLN A 269 -3.15 -5.25 -19.71
N VAL A 270 -3.82 -4.77 -18.66
CA VAL A 270 -4.75 -5.56 -17.87
C VAL A 270 -6.15 -5.29 -18.40
N ARG A 271 -6.86 -6.32 -18.84
CA ARG A 271 -8.24 -6.23 -19.29
C ARG A 271 -9.14 -6.99 -18.31
N LEU A 272 -10.00 -6.26 -17.62
CA LEU A 272 -11.03 -6.80 -16.75
C LEU A 272 -12.35 -6.86 -17.54
N THR A 273 -12.97 -8.03 -17.60
CA THR A 273 -14.31 -8.22 -18.15
C THR A 273 -15.25 -8.66 -17.04
N VAL A 274 -16.32 -7.90 -16.79
CA VAL A 274 -17.35 -8.20 -15.79
C VAL A 274 -18.71 -8.17 -16.46
N ASP A 275 -19.43 -9.29 -16.43
CA ASP A 275 -20.76 -9.48 -17.06
C ASP A 275 -20.84 -8.90 -18.48
N GLY A 276 -19.78 -9.11 -19.27
CA GLY A 276 -19.66 -8.67 -20.67
C GLY A 276 -19.12 -7.24 -20.88
N LYS A 277 -19.04 -6.41 -19.84
CA LYS A 277 -18.42 -5.07 -19.92
C LYS A 277 -16.91 -5.17 -19.76
N ARG A 278 -16.16 -4.43 -20.58
CA ARG A 278 -14.68 -4.48 -20.62
C ARG A 278 -14.07 -3.18 -20.11
N PHE A 279 -13.06 -3.33 -19.25
CA PHE A 279 -12.27 -2.26 -18.66
C PHE A 279 -10.79 -2.56 -18.89
N THR A 280 -9.99 -1.56 -19.20
CA THR A 280 -8.56 -1.75 -19.50
C THR A 280 -7.71 -0.80 -18.69
N GLY A 281 -6.67 -1.33 -18.06
CA GLY A 281 -5.64 -0.59 -17.33
C GLY A 281 -4.25 -0.94 -17.86
N THR A 282 -3.28 -0.08 -17.58
CA THR A 282 -1.88 -0.32 -17.97
C THR A 282 -1.09 -0.79 -16.76
N ALA A 283 -0.38 -1.91 -16.89
CA ALA A 283 0.56 -2.41 -15.88
C ALA A 283 1.99 -2.27 -16.39
N ARG A 284 2.92 -1.87 -15.50
CA ARG A 284 4.34 -1.83 -15.81
C ARG A 284 5.08 -2.90 -15.02
N VAL A 285 6.02 -3.56 -15.69
CA VAL A 285 6.91 -4.55 -15.09
C VAL A 285 8.34 -4.07 -15.24
N GLU A 286 9.07 -4.00 -14.14
CA GLU A 286 10.47 -3.58 -14.12
C GLU A 286 11.33 -4.61 -13.40
N THR A 287 12.63 -4.61 -13.67
CA THR A 287 13.60 -5.32 -12.82
C THR A 287 14.01 -4.41 -11.69
N ARG A 288 13.87 -4.87 -10.45
CA ARG A 288 14.50 -4.17 -9.33
C ARG A 288 16.00 -4.47 -9.39
N SER A 289 16.81 -3.52 -9.84
CA SER A 289 18.26 -3.59 -9.68
C SER A 289 18.57 -3.49 -8.19
N THR A 290 18.80 -4.63 -7.54
CA THR A 290 19.43 -4.63 -6.22
C THR A 290 20.86 -4.13 -6.40
N CYS A 291 21.17 -2.97 -5.82
CA CYS A 291 22.47 -2.28 -5.92
C CYS A 291 22.86 -1.81 -7.32
N GLN A 292 22.55 -0.55 -7.64
CA GLN A 292 23.62 0.29 -8.15
C GLN A 292 24.48 0.63 -6.92
N ASP A 293 25.69 0.07 -6.87
CA ASP A 293 26.71 0.61 -5.98
C ASP A 293 26.87 2.10 -6.32
N ASP A 294 26.49 2.98 -5.39
CA ASP A 294 27.00 4.35 -5.33
C ASP A 294 28.50 4.29 -4.98
N ALA A 295 29.28 3.74 -5.90
CA ALA A 295 30.74 3.76 -5.89
C ALA A 295 31.22 4.80 -6.93
N ALA A 296 30.66 6.01 -6.91
CA ALA A 296 31.26 7.20 -7.55
C ALA A 296 30.54 8.48 -7.12
N GLY A 297 30.80 8.96 -5.89
CA GLY A 297 30.39 10.30 -5.46
C GLY A 297 30.84 10.59 -4.03
N PRO A 298 31.64 11.65 -3.77
CA PRO A 298 32.13 11.92 -2.43
C PRO A 298 30.96 12.26 -1.48
N ARG A 299 30.94 11.56 -0.35
CA ARG A 299 30.01 11.75 0.77
C ARG A 299 30.10 13.19 1.30
N GLU A 300 29.18 14.06 0.89
CA GLU A 300 28.85 15.23 1.69
C GLU A 300 28.11 14.76 2.94
N THR A 301 28.82 14.87 4.04
CA THR A 301 28.37 14.49 5.37
C THR A 301 27.31 15.50 5.80
N VAL A 302 26.06 15.04 5.95
CA VAL A 302 25.02 15.79 6.67
C VAL A 302 25.47 15.88 8.13
N ARG A 303 26.19 16.96 8.47
CA ARG A 303 26.43 17.39 9.84
C ARG A 303 25.10 17.90 10.38
N ALA A 304 24.49 17.14 11.28
CA ALA A 304 23.50 17.67 12.19
C ALA A 304 24.14 18.78 13.03
N ALA A 305 23.72 20.02 12.81
CA ALA A 305 24.05 21.13 13.68
C ALA A 305 23.17 21.05 14.92
N THR A 306 23.75 20.58 16.03
CA THR A 306 23.23 20.80 17.37
C THR A 306 24.33 21.47 18.17
N GLU A 307 24.44 22.79 18.03
CA GLU A 307 25.19 23.63 18.96
C GLU A 307 24.18 24.42 19.79
N HIS A 308 23.97 23.99 21.03
CA HIS A 308 23.74 24.92 22.13
C HIS A 308 24.39 24.34 23.39
N THR A 309 25.55 24.93 23.69
CA THR A 309 26.37 24.78 24.89
C THR A 309 25.60 25.16 26.14
N ILE A 310 25.47 24.25 27.13
CA ILE A 310 25.53 24.60 28.56
C ILE A 310 26.23 23.48 29.34
N GLY A 311 27.43 23.79 29.84
CA GLY A 311 27.82 23.63 31.25
C GLY A 311 27.89 22.23 31.88
N ALA A 312 29.12 21.74 31.99
CA ALA A 312 29.65 20.71 32.89
C ALA A 312 28.91 20.45 34.22
N GLY A 313 28.82 19.16 34.58
CA GLY A 313 28.54 18.70 35.93
C GLY A 313 28.67 17.18 36.04
N ALA A 314 29.84 16.70 36.48
CA ALA A 314 30.14 15.30 36.69
C ALA A 314 29.27 14.65 37.79
N GLY A 315 28.87 13.39 37.61
CA GLY A 315 28.20 12.61 38.64
C GLY A 315 28.07 11.13 38.25
N VAL A 316 28.90 10.30 38.88
CA VAL A 316 29.00 8.84 38.74
C VAL A 316 27.86 8.13 39.49
N TRP A 317 27.70 6.82 39.20
CA TRP A 317 26.92 5.77 39.88
C TRP A 317 25.50 5.57 39.34
N GLY A 318 24.99 4.36 39.11
CA GLY A 318 25.42 3.00 39.42
C GLY A 318 24.18 2.10 39.29
N ARG A 319 24.38 0.85 38.86
CA ARG A 319 23.35 -0.19 38.66
C ARG A 319 22.42 -0.40 39.86
N GLN A 320 21.12 -0.50 39.60
CA GLN A 320 20.28 -1.70 39.77
C GLN A 320 19.00 -1.54 38.94
#